data_AF-A0A3D5C3Z0-F1
#
_entry.id   AF-A0A3D5C3Z0-F1
#
_cell.length_a   1.000
_cell.length_b   1.000
_cell.length_c   1.000
_cell.angle_alpha   90.00
_cell.angle_beta   90.00
_cell.angle_gamma   90.00
#
_symmetry.space_group_name_H-M   'P 1'
#
loop_
_entity.id
_entity.type
_entity.pdbx_description
1 polymer ?
#
loop_
_entity_poly.entity_id
_entity_poly.type
_entity_poly.pdbx_seq_one_letter_code
_entity_poly.pdbx_strand_id
1 'polypeptide(L)'
;PGSNAVRRTDPLGIALTYAPADMNTGQERDMSVSQDVATIWHAFLVQQVASMNEEGRLAEARDFIGFQLKYFERYCEGLAGTTSLVAQLHQVASVSQQQWSPRAAKEIYVRHHKGSRKQADHRSAERADWDEYLPKHVGDSKPGDRHSPHP
;
A
#
# COMPACT_ATOMS: atom_id res chain seq x y z
N PRO A 1 -14.88 -33.56 -40.07
CA PRO A 1 -13.97 -34.42 -39.29
C PRO A 1 -12.98 -33.58 -38.46
N GLY A 2 -13.34 -33.26 -37.21
CA GLY A 2 -12.49 -32.50 -36.28
C GLY A 2 -11.68 -33.46 -35.41
N SER A 3 -10.36 -33.42 -35.54
CA SER A 3 -9.45 -34.20 -34.69
C SER A 3 -9.33 -33.52 -33.32
N ASN A 4 -9.93 -34.12 -32.29
CA ASN A 4 -9.66 -33.78 -30.89
C ASN A 4 -8.28 -34.33 -30.52
N ALA A 5 -7.23 -33.56 -30.78
CA ALA A 5 -5.89 -33.89 -30.29
C ALA A 5 -5.83 -33.68 -28.78
N VAL A 6 -5.92 -34.79 -28.02
CA VAL A 6 -5.73 -34.79 -26.57
C VAL A 6 -4.27 -34.44 -26.27
N ARG A 7 -4.04 -33.26 -25.70
CA ARG A 7 -2.71 -32.85 -25.23
C ARG A 7 -2.50 -33.43 -23.83
N ARG A 8 -1.55 -34.36 -23.72
CA ARG A 8 -1.02 -34.83 -22.44
C ARG A 8 0.21 -34.00 -22.09
N THR A 9 0.28 -33.56 -20.85
CA THR A 9 1.46 -32.92 -20.26
C THR A 9 1.90 -33.76 -19.10
N ASP A 10 3.16 -34.18 -19.10
CA ASP A 10 3.75 -34.85 -17.95
C ASP A 10 4.16 -33.80 -16.90
N PRO A 11 4.10 -34.13 -15.59
CA PRO A 11 4.52 -33.20 -14.55
C PRO A 11 6.01 -32.89 -14.67
N LEU A 12 6.33 -31.59 -14.78
CA LEU A 12 7.72 -31.13 -14.79
C LEU A 12 8.31 -31.32 -13.39
N GLY A 13 9.21 -32.30 -13.25
CA GLY A 13 9.94 -32.53 -12.01
C GLY A 13 10.97 -31.43 -11.79
N ILE A 14 10.59 -30.37 -11.07
CA ILE A 14 11.52 -29.30 -10.68
C ILE A 14 12.03 -29.58 -9.27
N ALA A 15 13.35 -29.69 -9.11
CA ALA A 15 14.01 -29.69 -7.81
C ALA A 15 14.43 -28.26 -7.44
N LEU A 16 13.82 -27.70 -6.40
CA LEU A 16 14.25 -26.43 -5.82
C LEU A 16 15.39 -26.71 -4.84
N THR A 17 16.50 -26.00 -4.99
CA THR A 17 17.64 -26.08 -4.07
C THR A 17 17.91 -24.71 -3.47
N TYR A 18 18.41 -24.68 -2.24
CA TYR A 18 18.80 -23.42 -1.60
C TYR A 18 20.05 -22.89 -2.28
N ALA A 19 20.01 -21.63 -2.70
CA ALA A 19 21.21 -20.94 -3.14
C ALA A 19 22.10 -20.62 -1.93
N PRO A 20 23.44 -20.74 -2.07
CA PRO A 20 24.40 -20.19 -1.13
C PRO A 20 24.13 -18.71 -0.81
N ALA A 21 24.44 -18.28 0.42
CA ALA A 21 24.07 -16.94 0.91
C ALA A 21 24.73 -15.79 0.12
N ASP A 22 25.96 -16.00 -0.36
CA ASP A 22 26.71 -15.09 -1.23
C ASP A 22 26.05 -14.94 -2.61
N MET A 23 25.53 -16.03 -3.18
CA MET A 23 24.76 -16.00 -4.43
C MET A 23 23.41 -15.28 -4.30
N ASN A 24 22.84 -15.22 -3.10
CA ASN A 24 21.60 -14.48 -2.82
C ASN A 24 21.89 -12.99 -2.52
N THR A 25 22.85 -12.73 -1.64
CA THR A 25 23.20 -11.35 -1.22
C THR A 25 23.86 -10.54 -2.34
N GLY A 26 24.56 -11.21 -3.26
CA GLY A 26 25.19 -10.59 -4.42
C GLY A 26 24.25 -10.35 -5.61
N GLN A 27 22.96 -10.72 -5.52
CA GLN A 27 22.02 -10.46 -6.61
C GLN A 27 21.80 -8.96 -6.75
N GLU A 28 22.04 -8.44 -7.95
CA GLU A 28 21.73 -7.05 -8.26
C GLU A 28 20.22 -6.83 -8.16
N ARG A 29 19.85 -5.73 -7.51
CA ARG A 29 18.45 -5.36 -7.36
C ARG A 29 17.89 -4.92 -8.71
N ASP A 30 16.90 -5.66 -9.23
CA ASP A 30 16.09 -5.16 -10.34
C ASP A 30 15.25 -3.98 -9.85
N MET A 31 15.61 -2.78 -10.30
CA MET A 31 14.98 -1.53 -9.86
C MET A 31 13.52 -1.43 -10.31
N SER A 32 13.20 -1.89 -11.52
CA SER A 32 11.84 -1.82 -12.06
C SER A 32 10.91 -2.77 -11.31
N VAL A 33 11.35 -4.02 -11.13
CA VAL A 33 10.58 -5.01 -10.37
C VAL A 33 10.43 -4.57 -8.93
N SER A 34 11.49 -4.00 -8.34
CA SER A 34 11.43 -3.52 -6.96
C SER A 34 10.45 -2.37 -6.77
N GLN A 35 10.32 -1.47 -7.75
CA GLN A 35 9.35 -0.39 -7.72
C GLN A 35 7.91 -0.89 -7.83
N ASP A 36 7.67 -1.88 -8.69
CA ASP A 36 6.36 -2.55 -8.79
C ASP A 36 5.99 -3.22 -7.46
N VAL A 37 6.95 -3.92 -6.83
CA VAL A 37 6.75 -4.55 -5.51
C VAL A 37 6.46 -3.52 -4.43
N ALA A 38 7.21 -2.40 -4.36
CA ALA A 38 6.97 -1.33 -3.40
C ALA A 38 5.56 -0.75 -3.55
N THR A 39 5.10 -0.54 -4.78
CA THR A 39 3.77 -0.01 -5.09
C THR A 39 2.66 -0.97 -4.64
N ILE A 40 2.82 -2.27 -4.94
CA ILE A 40 1.86 -3.30 -4.55
C ILE A 40 1.82 -3.47 -3.03
N TRP A 41 2.98 -3.50 -2.38
CA TRP A 41 3.08 -3.63 -0.93
C TRP A 41 2.47 -2.43 -0.22
N HIS A 42 2.76 -1.21 -0.67
CA HIS A 42 2.13 0.01 -0.17
C HIS A 42 0.59 -0.10 -0.22
N ALA A 43 0.04 -0.44 -1.40
CA ALA A 43 -1.40 -0.60 -1.58
C ALA A 43 -2.01 -1.65 -0.63
N PHE A 44 -1.33 -2.78 -0.44
CA PHE A 44 -1.75 -3.81 0.50
C PHE A 44 -1.79 -3.29 1.95
N LEU A 45 -0.75 -2.59 2.39
CA LEU A 45 -0.67 -2.06 3.76
C LEU A 45 -1.82 -1.08 4.04
N VAL A 46 -2.06 -0.15 3.13
CA VAL A 46 -3.15 0.83 3.26
C VAL A 46 -4.51 0.13 3.32
N GLN A 47 -4.74 -0.89 2.47
CA GLN A 47 -5.99 -1.67 2.50
C GLN A 47 -6.19 -2.42 3.82
N GLN A 48 -5.15 -3.02 4.38
CA GLN A 48 -5.24 -3.71 5.67
C GLN A 48 -5.60 -2.74 6.80
N VAL A 49 -4.94 -1.58 6.86
CA VAL A 49 -5.27 -0.53 7.84
C VAL A 49 -6.71 -0.05 7.68
N ALA A 50 -7.15 0.20 6.44
CA ALA A 50 -8.52 0.62 6.15
C ALA A 50 -9.56 -0.42 6.62
N SER A 51 -9.33 -1.72 6.35
CA SER A 51 -10.22 -2.81 6.80
C SER A 51 -10.32 -2.86 8.32
N MET A 52 -9.18 -2.83 9.02
CA MET A 52 -9.16 -2.82 10.48
C MET A 52 -9.84 -1.58 11.05
N ASN A 53 -9.69 -0.42 10.38
CA ASN A 53 -10.36 0.81 10.77
C ASN A 53 -11.89 0.72 10.62
N GLU A 54 -12.37 0.16 9.51
CA GLU A 54 -13.80 -0.08 9.26
C GLU A 54 -14.40 -1.02 10.31
N GLU A 55 -13.64 -2.03 10.74
CA GLU A 55 -14.03 -2.99 11.78
C GLU A 55 -13.89 -2.44 13.21
N GLY A 56 -13.42 -1.19 13.39
CA GLY A 56 -13.20 -0.57 14.71
C GLY A 56 -11.97 -1.11 15.46
N ARG A 57 -11.11 -1.89 14.81
CA ARG A 57 -9.88 -2.49 15.36
C ARG A 57 -8.70 -1.51 15.33
N LEU A 58 -8.89 -0.33 15.92
CA LEU A 58 -7.97 0.82 15.80
C LEU A 58 -6.59 0.58 16.41
N ALA A 59 -6.52 -0.10 17.55
CA ALA A 59 -5.25 -0.45 18.19
C ALA A 59 -4.43 -1.42 17.32
N GLU A 60 -5.10 -2.42 16.76
CA GLU A 60 -4.47 -3.39 15.88
C GLU A 60 -4.00 -2.76 14.56
N ALA A 61 -4.78 -1.83 14.01
CA ALA A 61 -4.40 -1.06 12.83
C ALA A 61 -3.09 -0.30 13.04
N ARG A 62 -2.92 0.34 14.22
CA ARG A 62 -1.68 1.02 14.61
C ARG A 62 -0.51 0.04 14.75
N ASP A 63 -0.71 -1.06 15.47
CA ASP A 63 0.38 -2.00 15.75
C ASP A 63 0.85 -2.66 14.44
N PHE A 64 -0.09 -3.02 13.57
CA PHE A 64 0.19 -3.55 12.23
C PHE A 64 1.01 -2.57 11.40
N ILE A 65 0.53 -1.33 11.20
CA ILE A 65 1.22 -0.38 10.32
C ILE A 65 2.56 0.06 10.91
N GLY A 66 2.64 0.23 12.23
CA GLY A 66 3.90 0.57 12.92
C GLY A 66 4.97 -0.51 12.74
N PHE A 67 4.60 -1.78 12.81
CA PHE A 67 5.52 -2.89 12.56
C PHE A 67 5.95 -2.96 11.09
N GLN A 68 5.02 -2.78 10.15
CA GLN A 68 5.29 -2.90 8.72
C GLN A 68 6.14 -1.75 8.17
N LEU A 69 5.96 -0.54 8.69
CA LEU A 69 6.63 0.66 8.22
C LEU A 69 8.16 0.53 8.23
N LYS A 70 8.73 -0.04 9.29
CA LYS A 70 10.18 -0.29 9.40
C LYS A 70 10.72 -1.15 8.25
N TYR A 71 9.99 -2.19 7.86
CA TYR A 71 10.43 -3.08 6.78
C TYR A 71 10.21 -2.44 5.41
N PHE A 72 9.11 -1.68 5.27
CA PHE A 72 8.80 -0.96 4.04
C PHE A 72 9.83 0.13 3.75
N GLU A 73 10.20 0.93 4.76
CA GLU A 73 11.27 1.94 4.67
C GLU A 73 12.58 1.30 4.23
N ARG A 74 13.01 0.24 4.93
CA ARG A 74 14.24 -0.49 4.61
C ARG A 74 14.21 -1.06 3.19
N TYR A 75 13.05 -1.53 2.73
CA TYR A 75 12.90 -1.99 1.36
C TYR A 75 13.04 -0.85 0.35
N CYS A 76 12.48 0.31 0.64
CA CYS A 76 12.51 1.47 -0.25
C CYS A 76 13.86 2.21 -0.27
N GLU A 77 14.77 1.92 0.67
CA GLU A 77 16.12 2.48 0.68
C GLU A 77 16.83 2.24 -0.67
N GLY A 78 17.35 3.32 -1.26
CA GLY A 78 18.02 3.30 -2.56
C GLY A 78 17.11 3.13 -3.78
N LEU A 79 15.78 3.03 -3.61
CA LEU A 79 14.83 2.87 -4.70
C LEU A 79 14.20 4.21 -5.12
N ALA A 80 14.58 4.70 -6.30
CA ALA A 80 14.04 5.95 -6.85
C ALA A 80 12.50 5.90 -6.98
N GLY A 81 11.84 7.03 -6.69
CA GLY A 81 10.39 7.16 -6.84
C GLY A 81 9.54 6.56 -5.70
N THR A 82 10.16 6.10 -4.62
CA THR A 82 9.42 5.52 -3.47
C THR A 82 9.27 6.45 -2.26
N THR A 83 9.91 7.61 -2.27
CA THR A 83 9.84 8.60 -1.18
C THR A 83 8.40 9.02 -0.88
N SER A 84 7.57 9.20 -1.91
CA SER A 84 6.15 9.53 -1.73
C SER A 84 5.36 8.40 -1.09
N LEU A 85 5.64 7.13 -1.46
CA LEU A 85 4.98 5.96 -0.86
C LEU A 85 5.29 5.84 0.63
N VAL A 86 6.56 6.08 1.02
CA VAL A 86 6.96 6.08 2.43
C VAL A 86 6.26 7.21 3.19
N ALA A 87 6.24 8.42 2.64
CA ALA A 87 5.57 9.56 3.27
C ALA A 87 4.05 9.32 3.46
N GLN A 88 3.38 8.75 2.46
CA GLN A 88 1.97 8.39 2.54
C GLN A 88 1.70 7.34 3.65
N LEU A 89 2.55 6.33 3.79
CA LEU A 89 2.42 5.34 4.86
C LEU A 89 2.67 5.94 6.26
N HIS A 90 3.58 6.91 6.40
CA HIS A 90 3.70 7.65 7.67
C HIS A 90 2.41 8.40 8.01
N GLN A 91 1.76 9.02 7.02
CA GLN A 91 0.50 9.70 7.24
C GLN A 91 -0.58 8.72 7.70
N VAL A 92 -0.70 7.56 7.03
CA VAL A 92 -1.60 6.47 7.45
C VAL A 92 -1.31 6.01 8.87
N ALA A 93 -0.04 5.80 9.21
CA ALA A 93 0.35 5.40 10.55
C ALA A 93 -0.07 6.44 11.60
N SER A 94 0.09 7.73 11.30
CA SER A 94 -0.25 8.83 12.23
C SER A 94 -1.74 8.94 12.52
N VAL A 95 -2.60 8.51 11.60
CA VAL A 95 -4.07 8.59 11.72
C VAL A 95 -4.75 7.25 11.91
N SER A 96 -3.98 6.16 12.02
CA SER A 96 -4.47 4.78 12.14
C SER A 96 -5.37 4.54 13.36
N GLN A 97 -5.16 5.30 14.43
CA GLN A 97 -5.94 5.24 15.67
C GLN A 97 -7.23 6.05 15.65
N GLN A 98 -7.49 6.81 14.59
CA GLN A 98 -8.70 7.62 14.46
C GLN A 98 -9.70 6.88 13.60
N GLN A 99 -10.99 6.93 13.93
CA GLN A 99 -12.02 6.38 13.04
C GLN A 99 -12.06 7.18 11.74
N TRP A 100 -11.85 6.50 10.62
CA TRP A 100 -11.91 7.13 9.30
C TRP A 100 -13.35 7.27 8.86
N SER A 101 -13.64 8.33 8.09
CA SER A 101 -14.97 8.43 7.47
C SER A 101 -15.16 7.26 6.48
N PRO A 102 -16.38 6.71 6.36
CA PRO A 102 -16.67 5.64 5.38
C PRO A 102 -16.34 6.03 3.93
N ARG A 103 -16.36 7.33 3.64
CA ARG A 103 -15.96 7.89 2.33
C ARG A 103 -14.45 7.77 2.10
N ALA A 104 -13.63 8.04 3.11
CA ALA A 104 -12.17 7.91 3.03
C ALA A 104 -11.77 6.43 2.86
N ALA A 105 -12.33 5.53 3.67
CA ALA A 105 -12.09 4.09 3.56
C ALA A 105 -12.44 3.54 2.16
N LYS A 106 -13.57 4.00 1.58
CA LYS A 106 -14.02 3.56 0.25
C LYS A 106 -13.18 4.10 -0.90
N GLU A 107 -12.76 5.36 -0.87
CA GLU A 107 -11.89 5.95 -1.91
C GLU A 107 -10.49 5.29 -1.91
N ILE A 108 -9.96 5.00 -0.71
CA ILE A 108 -8.72 4.23 -0.51
C ILE A 108 -8.84 2.83 -1.13
N TYR A 109 -9.92 2.11 -0.80
CA TYR A 109 -10.17 0.78 -1.34
C TYR A 109 -10.28 0.78 -2.88
N VAL A 110 -11.03 1.72 -3.45
CA VAL A 110 -11.31 1.79 -4.90
C VAL A 110 -10.06 2.08 -5.73
N ARG A 111 -9.17 2.99 -5.29
CA ARG A 111 -7.95 3.30 -6.05
C ARG A 111 -6.93 2.15 -5.97
N HIS A 112 -6.73 1.53 -4.82
CA HIS A 112 -5.76 0.44 -4.67
C HIS A 112 -6.19 -0.88 -5.35
N HIS A 113 -7.49 -1.17 -5.40
CA HIS A 113 -8.02 -2.32 -6.14
C HIS A 113 -7.82 -2.20 -7.66
N LYS A 114 -7.76 -0.97 -8.19
CA LYS A 114 -7.52 -0.71 -9.63
C LYS A 114 -6.03 -0.61 -9.98
N GLY A 115 -5.22 0.02 -9.12
CA GLY A 115 -3.78 0.17 -9.33
C GLY A 115 -3.00 -1.15 -9.32
N SER A 116 -3.40 -2.11 -8.48
CA SER A 116 -2.75 -3.43 -8.37
C SER A 116 -2.93 -4.34 -9.60
N ARG A 117 -3.86 -4.03 -10.51
CA ARG A 117 -4.19 -4.84 -11.70
C ARG A 117 -3.70 -4.27 -13.03
N LYS A 118 -2.91 -3.19 -13.04
CA LYS A 118 -2.55 -2.43 -14.26
C LYS A 118 -3.77 -2.07 -15.12
N GLN A 119 -4.93 -1.85 -14.51
CA GLN A 119 -6.15 -1.49 -15.22
C GLN A 119 -6.27 0.04 -15.28
N ALA A 120 -6.27 0.61 -16.49
CA ALA A 120 -6.37 2.05 -16.69
C ALA A 120 -7.67 2.60 -16.07
N ASP A 121 -7.56 3.69 -15.30
CA ASP A 121 -8.73 4.36 -14.72
C ASP A 121 -9.30 5.34 -15.76
N HIS A 122 -10.37 4.94 -16.44
CA HIS A 122 -11.03 5.74 -17.50
C HIS A 122 -11.99 6.82 -16.95
N ARG A 123 -11.78 7.32 -15.73
CA ARG A 123 -12.66 8.30 -15.09
C ARG A 123 -12.05 9.70 -15.17
N SER A 124 -12.72 10.58 -15.92
CA SER A 124 -12.24 11.84 -16.49
C SER A 124 -12.12 13.05 -15.54
N ALA A 125 -12.03 12.86 -14.22
CA ALA A 125 -11.99 13.97 -13.28
C ALA A 125 -10.69 13.95 -12.46
N GLU A 126 -9.89 15.01 -12.58
CA GLU A 126 -8.81 15.30 -11.64
C GLU A 126 -9.40 15.38 -10.23
N ARG A 127 -9.02 14.42 -9.39
CA ARG A 127 -9.30 14.43 -7.96
C ARG A 127 -7.98 14.34 -7.23
N ALA A 128 -7.90 15.13 -6.15
CA ALA A 128 -7.05 14.97 -4.98
C ALA A 128 -6.41 13.58 -4.83
N ASP A 129 -5.13 13.56 -4.47
CA ASP A 129 -4.49 12.32 -4.02
C ASP A 129 -5.22 11.78 -2.78
N TRP A 130 -5.24 10.47 -2.60
CA TRP A 130 -6.18 9.82 -1.66
C TRP A 130 -5.87 10.15 -0.19
N ASP A 131 -4.62 10.52 0.08
CA ASP A 131 -4.09 11.01 1.35
C ASP A 131 -4.79 12.31 1.81
N GLU A 132 -5.36 13.09 0.89
CA GLU A 132 -6.19 14.26 1.20
C GLU A 132 -7.49 13.88 1.93
N TYR A 133 -7.92 12.62 1.85
CA TYR A 133 -9.10 12.11 2.57
C TYR A 133 -8.78 11.55 3.95
N LEU A 134 -7.51 11.45 4.33
CA LEU A 134 -7.13 11.07 5.69
C LEU A 134 -7.43 12.20 6.68
N PRO A 135 -7.78 11.88 7.94
CA PRO A 135 -7.88 12.91 8.97
C PRO A 135 -6.60 13.76 9.02
N LYS A 136 -6.75 15.08 9.17
CA LYS A 136 -5.57 15.94 9.33
C LYS A 136 -4.96 15.69 10.71
N HIS A 137 -3.63 15.61 10.78
CA HIS A 137 -2.94 15.47 12.06
C HIS A 137 -3.29 16.69 12.95
N VAL A 138 -3.43 16.48 14.27
CA VAL A 138 -3.75 17.55 15.24
C VAL A 138 -2.69 18.67 15.28
N GLY A 139 -1.54 18.46 14.62
CA GLY A 139 -0.48 19.45 14.43
C GLY A 139 -0.54 20.28 13.13
N ASP A 140 -1.42 19.95 12.18
CA ASP A 140 -1.55 20.67 10.89
C ASP A 140 -2.62 21.77 10.93
N SER A 141 -3.18 22.04 12.10
CA SER A 141 -3.99 23.23 12.31
C SER A 141 -3.10 24.47 12.12
N LYS A 142 -3.35 25.23 11.05
CA LYS A 142 -2.85 26.61 10.93
C LYS A 142 -3.12 27.34 12.25
N PRO A 143 -2.18 28.16 12.75
CA PRO A 143 -2.43 29.00 13.93
C PRO A 143 -3.46 30.06 13.52
N GLY A 144 -4.75 29.78 13.75
CA GLY A 144 -5.83 30.67 13.33
C GLY A 144 -7.23 30.27 13.78
N ASP A 145 -7.57 28.98 13.82
CA ASP A 145 -8.94 28.56 14.13
C ASP A 145 -9.19 28.34 15.64
N ARG A 146 -8.81 29.32 16.45
CA ARG A 146 -9.33 29.49 17.81
C ARG A 146 -9.90 30.89 17.98
N HIS A 147 -11.21 31.02 17.82
CA HIS A 147 -12.05 32.04 18.47
C HIS A 147 -13.48 31.45 18.58
N SER A 148 -13.85 30.90 19.73
CA SER A 148 -14.38 31.54 20.95
C SER A 148 -15.91 31.49 20.95
N PRO A 149 -16.55 30.83 21.94
CA PRO A 149 -18.00 30.81 22.06
C PRO A 149 -18.46 32.16 22.62
N HIS A 150 -19.42 32.79 21.95
CA HIS A 150 -20.13 33.94 22.50
C HIS A 150 -21.25 33.49 23.47
N PRO A 151 -21.53 34.29 24.51
CA PRO A 151 -22.45 33.98 25.61
C PRO A 151 -23.93 33.93 25.20
#